data_AF-A0A2S7YFX8-F1
#
_entry.id   AF-A0A2S7YFX8-F1
#
_cell.length_a   1.000
_cell.length_b   1.000
_cell.length_c   1.000
_cell.angle_alpha   90.00
_cell.angle_beta   90.00
_cell.angle_gamma   90.00
#
_symmetry.space_group_name_H-M   'P 1'
#
loop_
_entity.id
_entity.type
_entity.pdbx_description
1 polymer ?
#
loop_
_entity_poly.entity_id
_entity_poly.type
_entity_poly.pdbx_seq_one_letter_code
_entity_poly.pdbx_strand_id
1 'polypeptide(L)'
;MVNFFRAAAASVAAFVGAAQAAAVGNTFASGYPGSIEVRSTSPLTIRYSTSQPDDRNWIGIYPAVDGGGPDNQQQGSKASVKWAYAPGLDGTITIPTDGLPGGDYKAYFLARDAYLWQGAPVQLSLDKSYPGVLKVTSGYPLRVQYNTTRPNEKNWIGVYFASGGGPDAGTQQPNESSLRWAYAGEAQGTVEIPTDGFGDGVYKAYLLADNGYESLASPQIFAQGNAVFKGALVVDYAADAFTFHYTTQRAAANNWIGIWPAGHGPDSQTGVGASLAWEYAAEGRGVKKVDASKLASGQYQAFFLASDKYNWLASPIAIHK
;
A
#
# COMPACT_ATOMS: atom_id res chain seq x y z
N MET A 1 5.80 -9.13 -20.48
CA MET A 1 5.74 -10.61 -20.41
C MET A 1 4.33 -10.97 -19.96
N VAL A 2 3.68 -11.91 -20.64
CA VAL A 2 2.24 -12.16 -20.54
C VAL A 2 1.97 -13.06 -19.34
N ASN A 3 1.39 -12.53 -18.26
CA ASN A 3 0.96 -13.34 -17.12
C ASN A 3 -0.47 -13.85 -17.35
N PHE A 4 -0.60 -15.07 -17.88
CA PHE A 4 -1.86 -15.81 -17.84
C PHE A 4 -1.84 -16.72 -16.61
N PHE A 5 -2.59 -16.39 -15.56
CA PHE A 5 -2.86 -17.34 -14.49
C PHE A 5 -4.37 -17.36 -14.20
N ARG A 6 -4.93 -18.57 -14.29
CA ARG A 6 -6.36 -18.84 -14.08
C ARG A 6 -6.69 -18.78 -12.59
N ALA A 7 -7.85 -18.20 -12.27
CA ALA A 7 -8.41 -18.21 -10.93
C ALA A 7 -8.62 -19.65 -10.42
N ALA A 8 -8.18 -19.94 -9.20
CA ALA A 8 -8.52 -21.18 -8.51
C ALA A 8 -9.86 -21.00 -7.80
N ALA A 9 -10.87 -21.79 -8.17
CA ALA A 9 -12.14 -21.83 -7.46
C ALA A 9 -11.96 -22.63 -6.16
N ALA A 10 -12.02 -21.95 -5.01
CA ALA A 10 -12.09 -22.59 -3.70
C ALA A 10 -13.48 -22.38 -3.08
N SER A 11 -14.10 -23.46 -2.64
CA SER A 11 -15.42 -23.51 -2.02
C SER A 11 -15.44 -22.74 -0.69
N VAL A 12 -16.43 -21.88 -0.50
CA VAL A 12 -16.61 -21.08 0.73
C VAL A 12 -17.36 -21.90 1.79
N ALA A 13 -16.75 -22.11 2.96
CA ALA A 13 -17.45 -22.52 4.16
C ALA A 13 -18.12 -21.31 4.82
N ALA A 14 -19.41 -21.40 5.11
CA ALA A 14 -20.15 -20.39 5.85
C ALA A 14 -19.69 -20.36 7.32
N PHE A 15 -19.29 -19.18 7.81
CA PHE A 15 -18.99 -18.98 9.23
C PHE A 15 -20.24 -18.57 9.99
N VAL A 16 -20.73 -19.45 10.86
CA VAL A 16 -21.60 -19.07 11.98
C VAL A 16 -20.75 -19.20 13.24
N GLY A 17 -20.45 -18.07 13.89
CA GLY A 17 -19.59 -18.04 15.08
C GLY A 17 -20.10 -17.01 16.09
N ALA A 18 -20.47 -17.51 17.27
CA ALA A 18 -21.01 -16.75 18.38
C ALA A 18 -20.05 -15.66 18.89
N ALA A 19 -20.60 -14.50 19.24
CA ALA A 19 -19.87 -13.39 19.82
C ALA A 19 -19.41 -13.71 21.25
N GLN A 20 -18.10 -13.83 21.45
CA GLN A 20 -17.46 -13.55 22.73
C GLN A 20 -16.68 -12.25 22.59
N ALA A 21 -16.95 -11.30 23.49
CA ALA A 21 -16.18 -10.06 23.62
C ALA A 21 -14.79 -10.40 24.18
N ALA A 22 -13.86 -10.74 23.29
CA ALA A 22 -12.44 -10.76 23.61
C ALA A 22 -11.94 -9.31 23.72
N ALA A 23 -11.16 -9.01 24.76
CA ALA A 23 -10.38 -7.78 24.83
C ALA A 23 -9.55 -7.70 23.53
N VAL A 24 -9.82 -6.67 22.71
CA VAL A 24 -9.14 -6.46 21.43
C VAL A 24 -7.70 -6.12 21.74
N GLY A 25 -6.82 -7.12 21.77
CA GLY A 25 -5.39 -6.87 21.66
C GLY A 25 -5.18 -6.06 20.39
N ASN A 26 -4.66 -4.84 20.51
CA ASN A 26 -4.47 -3.95 19.37
C ASN A 26 -3.41 -4.58 18.44
N THR A 27 -3.85 -5.33 17.44
CA THR A 27 -2.98 -5.80 16.36
C THR A 27 -2.73 -4.62 15.43
N PHE A 28 -1.65 -3.89 15.70
CA PHE A 28 -1.17 -2.83 14.81
C PHE A 28 -0.65 -3.44 13.51
N ALA A 29 -0.78 -2.72 12.40
CA ALA A 29 0.00 -3.06 11.21
C ALA A 29 1.48 -2.96 11.59
N SER A 30 2.25 -4.04 11.37
CA SER A 30 3.66 -4.10 11.76
C SER A 30 4.41 -2.89 11.21
N GLY A 31 5.03 -2.11 12.09
CA GLY A 31 5.76 -0.89 11.75
C GLY A 31 5.05 0.43 12.02
N TYR A 32 3.76 0.42 12.38
CA TYR A 32 3.03 1.59 12.83
C TYR A 32 2.70 1.52 14.33
N PRO A 33 2.68 2.65 15.05
CA PRO A 33 2.35 2.67 16.48
C PRO A 33 0.86 2.44 16.76
N GLY A 34 0.00 2.44 15.74
CA GLY A 34 -1.45 2.50 15.87
C GLY A 34 -2.23 1.94 14.68
N SER A 35 -3.56 2.08 14.76
CA SER A 35 -4.52 1.64 13.73
C SER A 35 -5.71 2.60 13.66
N ILE A 36 -6.40 2.55 12.53
CA ILE A 36 -7.62 3.30 12.23
C ILE A 36 -8.60 2.38 11.49
N GLU A 37 -9.87 2.44 11.83
CA GLU A 37 -10.92 1.59 11.25
C GLU A 37 -12.23 2.39 11.11
N VAL A 38 -12.82 2.38 9.91
CA VAL A 38 -14.15 2.96 9.66
C VAL A 38 -15.22 1.99 10.14
N ARG A 39 -16.09 2.43 11.05
CA ARG A 39 -17.22 1.66 11.60
C ARG A 39 -18.55 1.95 10.91
N SER A 40 -18.73 3.19 10.45
CA SER A 40 -19.90 3.65 9.70
C SER A 40 -19.49 4.85 8.85
N THR A 41 -20.20 5.09 7.74
CA THR A 41 -20.06 6.28 6.89
C THR A 41 -21.22 7.26 7.02
N SER A 42 -22.26 6.92 7.79
CA SER A 42 -23.42 7.79 8.05
C SER A 42 -23.98 7.57 9.46
N PRO A 43 -23.61 8.40 10.45
CA PRO A 43 -22.50 9.37 10.41
C PRO A 43 -21.13 8.68 10.34
N LEU A 44 -20.10 9.36 9.84
CA LEU A 44 -18.74 8.80 9.77
C LEU A 44 -18.20 8.54 11.17
N THR A 45 -18.10 7.26 11.52
CA THR A 45 -17.63 6.79 12.82
C THR A 45 -16.33 6.04 12.62
N ILE A 46 -15.28 6.45 13.35
CA ILE A 46 -13.94 5.88 13.19
C ILE A 46 -13.42 5.45 14.56
N ARG A 47 -12.99 4.19 14.66
CA ARG A 47 -12.24 3.68 15.81
C ARG A 47 -10.74 3.84 15.54
N TYR A 48 -9.99 4.23 16.55
CA TYR A 48 -8.53 4.31 16.49
C TYR A 48 -7.90 3.70 17.73
N SER A 49 -6.62 3.35 17.59
CA SER A 49 -5.75 3.00 18.72
C SER A 49 -4.30 3.37 18.40
N THR A 50 -3.50 3.70 19.41
CA THR A 50 -2.07 3.99 19.29
C THR A 50 -1.32 3.66 20.58
N SER A 51 -0.08 3.24 20.44
CA SER A 51 0.91 3.13 21.51
C SER A 51 1.62 4.45 21.82
N GLN A 52 1.34 5.52 21.05
CA GLN A 52 1.93 6.85 21.19
C GLN A 52 0.82 7.91 21.38
N PRO A 53 0.15 7.92 22.54
CA PRO A 53 -0.93 8.87 22.81
C PRO A 53 -0.36 10.30 22.88
N ASP A 54 -1.08 11.25 22.31
CA ASP A 54 -0.81 12.69 22.39
C ASP A 54 -2.15 13.40 22.16
N ASP A 55 -2.42 14.47 22.90
CA ASP A 55 -3.69 15.22 22.78
C ASP A 55 -3.85 15.92 21.43
N ARG A 56 -2.75 16.04 20.68
CA ARG A 56 -2.71 16.59 19.33
C ARG A 56 -2.68 15.52 18.23
N ASN A 57 -2.80 14.24 18.57
CA ASN A 57 -3.08 13.24 17.55
C ASN A 57 -4.47 13.52 16.96
N TRP A 58 -4.62 13.38 15.65
CA TRP A 58 -5.84 13.81 14.96
C TRP A 58 -6.15 12.91 13.77
N ILE A 59 -7.41 12.84 13.40
CA ILE A 59 -7.88 12.12 12.21
C ILE A 59 -8.36 13.14 11.19
N GLY A 60 -7.73 13.13 10.01
CA GLY A 60 -8.08 13.99 8.88
C GLY A 60 -8.75 13.22 7.76
N ILE A 61 -9.80 13.82 7.18
CA ILE A 61 -10.53 13.29 6.02
C ILE A 61 -10.14 14.10 4.78
N TYR A 62 -9.80 13.39 3.70
CA TYR A 62 -9.37 13.97 2.43
C TYR A 62 -10.09 13.30 1.27
N PRO A 63 -10.47 14.04 0.21
CA PRO A 63 -10.90 13.44 -1.05
C PRO A 63 -9.84 12.46 -1.56
N ALA A 64 -10.23 11.32 -2.12
CA ALA A 64 -9.29 10.38 -2.72
C ALA A 64 -8.80 10.88 -4.09
N VAL A 65 -9.68 11.52 -4.87
CA VAL A 65 -9.37 12.09 -6.20
C VAL A 65 -8.94 13.54 -6.06
N ASP A 66 -7.86 13.92 -6.75
CA ASP A 66 -7.22 15.25 -6.69
C ASP A 66 -6.84 15.70 -5.27
N GLY A 67 -6.91 14.79 -4.30
CA GLY A 67 -6.68 15.06 -2.89
C GLY A 67 -5.21 15.00 -2.56
N GLY A 68 -4.64 16.14 -2.17
CA GLY A 68 -3.32 16.25 -1.58
C GLY A 68 -3.32 15.85 -0.11
N GLY A 69 -3.86 14.67 0.21
CA GLY A 69 -3.74 14.12 1.55
C GLY A 69 -2.28 13.78 1.87
N PRO A 70 -1.96 13.45 3.12
CA PRO A 70 -0.60 13.08 3.52
C PRO A 70 -0.21 11.67 3.04
N ASP A 71 -0.37 11.38 1.74
CA ASP A 71 -0.09 10.08 1.10
C ASP A 71 1.38 9.66 1.29
N ASN A 72 2.29 10.63 1.41
CA ASN A 72 3.72 10.42 1.69
C ASN A 72 4.10 10.76 3.14
N GLN A 73 3.13 10.79 4.07
CA GLN A 73 3.30 11.22 5.47
C GLN A 73 3.93 12.61 5.64
N GLN A 74 3.79 13.47 4.64
CA GLN A 74 4.12 14.89 4.72
C GLN A 74 2.84 15.70 4.53
N GLN A 75 2.92 17.00 4.78
CA GLN A 75 1.81 17.88 4.42
C GLN A 75 1.60 17.80 2.91
N GLY A 76 0.43 17.34 2.50
CA GLY A 76 0.06 17.34 1.09
C GLY A 76 -0.45 18.71 0.64
N SER A 77 -0.80 18.83 -0.63
CA SER A 77 -1.14 20.11 -1.27
C SER A 77 -2.49 20.70 -0.87
N LYS A 78 -3.33 19.95 -0.14
CA LYS A 78 -4.67 20.38 0.28
C LYS A 78 -4.87 20.13 1.77
N ALA A 79 -5.67 20.97 2.41
CA ALA A 79 -6.10 20.75 3.80
C ALA A 79 -7.13 19.61 3.88
N SER A 80 -7.29 19.02 5.07
CA SER A 80 -8.37 18.07 5.34
C SER A 80 -9.73 18.75 5.21
N VAL A 81 -10.71 18.10 4.58
CA VAL A 81 -12.07 18.63 4.41
C VAL A 81 -12.89 18.55 5.69
N LYS A 82 -12.58 17.58 6.56
CA LYS A 82 -13.06 17.44 7.93
C LYS A 82 -11.96 16.80 8.76
N TRP A 83 -11.97 17.03 10.06
CA TRP A 83 -11.04 16.42 10.99
C TRP A 83 -11.61 16.42 12.41
N ALA A 84 -11.02 15.60 13.28
CA ALA A 84 -11.24 15.66 14.71
C ALA A 84 -9.98 15.21 15.46
N TYR A 85 -9.77 15.70 16.68
CA TYR A 85 -8.73 15.17 17.56
C TYR A 85 -9.05 13.73 17.99
N ALA A 86 -8.00 12.93 18.10
CA ALA A 86 -8.04 11.52 18.48
C ALA A 86 -7.00 11.30 19.61
N PRO A 87 -7.26 11.85 20.82
CA PRO A 87 -6.34 11.84 21.94
C PRO A 87 -6.28 10.46 22.61
N GLY A 88 -5.31 10.26 23.50
CA GLY A 88 -5.23 9.03 24.29
C GLY A 88 -4.83 7.79 23.48
N LEU A 89 -4.97 6.62 24.13
CA LEU A 89 -4.48 5.34 23.62
C LEU A 89 -5.42 4.70 22.62
N ASP A 90 -6.72 4.91 22.76
CA ASP A 90 -7.74 4.43 21.84
C ASP A 90 -9.02 5.23 22.02
N GLY A 91 -9.89 5.14 21.03
CA GLY A 91 -11.19 5.79 21.09
C GLY A 91 -12.02 5.57 19.85
N THR A 92 -13.22 6.13 19.88
CA THR A 92 -14.11 6.23 18.72
C THR A 92 -14.51 7.67 18.56
N ILE A 93 -14.32 8.22 17.37
CA ILE A 93 -14.76 9.56 17.01
C ILE A 93 -15.89 9.50 15.98
N THR A 94 -16.76 10.50 16.04
CA THR A 94 -17.76 10.77 15.02
C THR A 94 -17.40 12.07 14.32
N ILE A 95 -17.20 12.01 13.00
CA ILE A 95 -16.92 13.16 12.17
C ILE A 95 -18.19 13.44 11.34
N PRO A 96 -18.81 14.62 11.46
CA PRO A 96 -19.97 14.96 10.64
C PRO A 96 -19.58 15.04 9.15
N THR A 97 -20.33 14.34 8.30
CA THR A 97 -20.13 14.33 6.84
C THR A 97 -20.97 15.39 6.12
N ASP A 98 -21.67 16.24 6.86
CA ASP A 98 -22.54 17.28 6.32
C ASP A 98 -21.77 18.24 5.41
N GLY A 99 -22.33 18.47 4.22
CA GLY A 99 -21.76 19.32 3.18
C GLY A 99 -20.62 18.68 2.38
N LEU A 100 -20.27 17.41 2.64
CA LEU A 100 -19.34 16.69 1.78
C LEU A 100 -20.07 16.10 0.57
N PRO A 101 -19.54 16.25 -0.66
CA PRO A 101 -20.11 15.58 -1.82
C PRO A 101 -19.92 14.06 -1.71
N GLY A 102 -20.83 13.30 -2.32
CA GLY A 102 -20.64 11.87 -2.49
C GLY A 102 -19.37 11.56 -3.28
N GLY A 103 -18.64 10.53 -2.89
CA GLY A 103 -17.35 10.18 -3.48
C GLY A 103 -16.45 9.35 -2.57
N ASP A 104 -15.22 9.13 -3.03
CA ASP A 104 -14.20 8.40 -2.26
C ASP A 104 -13.33 9.35 -1.46
N TYR A 105 -12.99 8.89 -0.26
CA TYR A 105 -12.19 9.63 0.72
C TYR A 105 -11.14 8.71 1.33
N LYS A 106 -10.06 9.33 1.81
CA LYS A 106 -9.04 8.70 2.64
C LYS A 106 -9.10 9.32 4.03
N ALA A 107 -9.09 8.48 5.06
CA ALA A 107 -8.92 8.90 6.45
C ALA A 107 -7.52 8.54 6.92
N TYR A 108 -6.86 9.50 7.57
CA TYR A 108 -5.52 9.34 8.10
C TYR A 108 -5.54 9.60 9.60
N PHE A 109 -4.97 8.69 10.38
CA PHE A 109 -4.66 8.94 11.78
C PHE A 109 -3.25 9.50 11.88
N LEU A 110 -3.13 10.74 12.37
CA LEU A 110 -1.97 11.59 12.22
C LEU A 110 -1.43 12.05 13.58
N ALA A 111 -0.11 12.17 13.66
CA ALA A 111 0.60 12.43 14.91
C ALA A 111 0.76 13.94 15.19
N ARG A 112 0.40 14.38 16.40
CA ARG A 112 0.83 15.65 17.01
C ARG A 112 0.71 16.91 16.12
N ASP A 113 -0.47 17.18 15.57
CA ASP A 113 -0.72 18.28 14.60
C ASP A 113 0.19 18.26 13.36
N ALA A 114 0.87 17.13 13.10
CA ALA A 114 1.71 16.89 11.94
C ALA A 114 1.08 15.80 11.06
N TYR A 115 1.81 15.36 10.03
CA TYR A 115 1.30 14.50 8.96
C TYR A 115 1.89 13.08 8.96
N LEU A 116 2.65 12.74 10.00
CA LEU A 116 3.13 11.38 10.19
C LEU A 116 1.97 10.47 10.57
N TRP A 117 1.87 9.32 9.90
CA TRP A 117 0.82 8.35 10.19
C TRP A 117 1.08 7.64 11.52
N GLN A 118 0.02 7.55 12.32
CA GLN A 118 -0.07 6.65 13.47
C GLN A 118 -0.42 5.22 13.03
N GLY A 119 -1.10 5.04 11.89
CA GLY A 119 -1.48 3.74 11.33
C GLY A 119 -1.67 3.82 9.82
N ALA A 120 -1.72 2.66 9.15
CA ALA A 120 -2.03 2.62 7.72
C ALA A 120 -3.36 3.36 7.44
N PRO A 121 -3.43 4.24 6.42
CA PRO A 121 -4.66 4.96 6.09
C PRO A 121 -5.76 3.99 5.69
N VAL A 122 -7.01 4.46 5.79
CA VAL A 122 -8.18 3.71 5.32
C VAL A 122 -8.91 4.49 4.26
N GLN A 123 -9.39 3.78 3.24
CA GLN A 123 -10.22 4.33 2.19
C GLN A 123 -11.69 4.04 2.51
N LEU A 124 -12.55 5.01 2.23
CA LEU A 124 -13.99 4.94 2.45
C LEU A 124 -14.74 5.69 1.35
N SER A 125 -16.03 5.42 1.24
CA SER A 125 -16.89 6.04 0.25
C SER A 125 -18.14 6.62 0.94
N LEU A 126 -18.45 7.88 0.64
CA LEU A 126 -19.64 8.58 1.13
C LEU A 126 -20.64 8.66 -0.01
N ASP A 127 -21.89 8.24 0.24
CA ASP A 127 -23.01 8.27 -0.72
C ASP A 127 -22.69 7.71 -2.13
N LYS A 128 -21.68 6.85 -2.21
CA LYS A 128 -21.22 6.18 -3.42
C LYS A 128 -21.31 4.68 -3.20
N SER A 129 -22.04 4.02 -4.09
CA SER A 129 -22.15 2.56 -4.12
C SER A 129 -21.28 1.99 -5.23
N TYR A 130 -20.74 0.81 -4.98
CA TYR A 130 -19.96 0.04 -5.95
C TYR A 130 -20.73 -1.21 -6.35
N PRO A 131 -20.54 -1.69 -7.60
CA PRO A 131 -21.16 -2.94 -8.05
C PRO A 131 -20.60 -4.17 -7.35
N GLY A 132 -19.53 -4.04 -6.56
CA GLY A 132 -18.80 -5.15 -5.94
C GLY A 132 -18.08 -4.78 -4.65
N VAL A 133 -17.45 -5.79 -4.06
CA VAL A 133 -16.66 -5.71 -2.82
C VAL A 133 -15.29 -6.31 -3.06
N LEU A 134 -14.28 -5.73 -2.43
CA LEU A 134 -12.89 -6.18 -2.45
C LEU A 134 -12.42 -6.41 -1.02
N LYS A 135 -11.76 -7.56 -0.78
CA LYS A 135 -11.10 -7.85 0.49
C LYS A 135 -9.72 -8.44 0.25
N VAL A 136 -8.68 -7.68 0.57
CA VAL A 136 -7.28 -8.10 0.56
C VAL A 136 -6.88 -8.62 1.93
N THR A 137 -6.25 -9.78 1.94
CA THR A 137 -5.52 -10.33 3.08
C THR A 137 -4.04 -10.37 2.72
N SER A 138 -3.21 -9.69 3.50
CA SER A 138 -1.76 -9.69 3.32
C SER A 138 -1.16 -11.07 3.59
N GLY A 139 -0.05 -11.37 2.95
CA GLY A 139 0.56 -12.69 3.00
C GLY A 139 1.55 -12.93 1.86
N TYR A 140 2.08 -14.14 1.79
CA TYR A 140 2.98 -14.60 0.74
C TYR A 140 2.38 -15.89 0.17
N PRO A 141 1.42 -15.84 -0.78
CA PRO A 141 1.00 -14.68 -1.59
C PRO A 141 -0.06 -13.76 -0.94
N LEU A 142 -0.33 -12.61 -1.57
CA LEU A 142 -1.53 -11.82 -1.27
C LEU A 142 -2.77 -12.60 -1.68
N ARG A 143 -3.78 -12.63 -0.82
CA ARG A 143 -5.09 -13.23 -1.13
C ARG A 143 -6.14 -12.16 -1.26
N VAL A 144 -6.76 -12.09 -2.43
CA VAL A 144 -7.77 -11.08 -2.74
C VAL A 144 -9.10 -11.74 -3.04
N GLN A 145 -10.04 -11.61 -2.11
CA GLN A 145 -11.42 -12.02 -2.28
C GLN A 145 -12.21 -10.89 -2.92
N TYR A 146 -13.07 -11.22 -3.86
CA TYR A 146 -13.87 -10.22 -4.55
C TYR A 146 -15.24 -10.75 -4.96
N ASN A 147 -16.18 -9.82 -5.12
CA ASN A 147 -17.42 -10.05 -5.87
C ASN A 147 -17.77 -8.79 -6.67
N THR A 148 -18.60 -8.96 -7.70
CA THR A 148 -19.12 -7.88 -8.53
C THR A 148 -20.40 -8.31 -9.23
N THR A 149 -21.35 -7.39 -9.35
CA THR A 149 -22.56 -7.54 -10.18
C THR A 149 -22.29 -7.28 -11.66
N ARG A 150 -21.05 -6.92 -12.03
CA ARG A 150 -20.59 -6.67 -13.41
C ARG A 150 -19.43 -7.61 -13.80
N PRO A 151 -19.63 -8.94 -13.86
CA PRO A 151 -18.59 -9.87 -14.32
C PRO A 151 -18.22 -9.60 -15.79
N ASN A 152 -16.93 -9.74 -16.11
CA ASN A 152 -16.36 -9.61 -17.45
C ASN A 152 -14.96 -10.23 -17.41
N GLU A 153 -14.60 -11.09 -18.36
CA GLU A 153 -13.30 -11.78 -18.43
C GLU A 153 -12.06 -10.85 -18.37
N LYS A 154 -12.25 -9.57 -18.70
CA LYS A 154 -11.22 -8.51 -18.68
C LYS A 154 -11.20 -7.69 -17.38
N ASN A 155 -12.08 -7.96 -16.43
CA ASN A 155 -11.97 -7.38 -15.09
C ASN A 155 -10.68 -7.87 -14.44
N TRP A 156 -10.02 -7.02 -13.69
CA TRP A 156 -8.70 -7.30 -13.15
C TRP A 156 -8.50 -6.64 -11.79
N ILE A 157 -7.58 -7.20 -11.01
CA ILE A 157 -7.16 -6.66 -9.74
C ILE A 157 -5.78 -6.07 -9.92
N GLY A 158 -5.60 -4.81 -9.56
CA GLY A 158 -4.32 -4.10 -9.61
C GLY A 158 -3.85 -3.72 -8.21
N VAL A 159 -2.56 -3.92 -7.92
CA VAL A 159 -1.89 -3.53 -6.68
C VAL A 159 -0.93 -2.37 -6.95
N TYR A 160 -0.99 -1.35 -6.11
CA TYR A 160 -0.22 -0.11 -6.23
C TYR A 160 0.38 0.28 -4.87
N PHE A 161 1.37 1.17 -4.87
CA PHE A 161 1.77 1.83 -3.63
C PHE A 161 0.61 2.69 -3.10
N ALA A 162 0.38 2.67 -1.79
CA ALA A 162 -0.61 3.56 -1.20
C ALA A 162 -0.21 5.05 -1.32
N SER A 163 1.10 5.32 -1.28
CA SER A 163 1.66 6.67 -1.45
C SER A 163 1.55 7.12 -2.92
N GLY A 164 0.45 7.83 -3.21
CA GLY A 164 0.19 8.51 -4.49
C GLY A 164 -0.11 7.59 -5.68
N GLY A 165 -0.10 6.26 -5.50
CA GLY A 165 -0.28 5.31 -6.60
C GLY A 165 -1.73 4.93 -6.85
N GLY A 166 -2.00 4.54 -8.09
CA GLY A 166 -3.22 3.86 -8.49
C GLY A 166 -4.27 4.79 -9.10
N PRO A 167 -5.27 4.22 -9.77
CA PRO A 167 -6.28 4.97 -10.51
C PRO A 167 -7.35 5.57 -9.59
N ASP A 168 -6.97 6.43 -8.63
CA ASP A 168 -7.94 7.09 -7.74
C ASP A 168 -9.00 7.84 -8.55
N ALA A 169 -8.61 8.49 -9.65
CA ALA A 169 -9.50 9.21 -10.57
C ALA A 169 -10.28 8.31 -11.56
N GLY A 170 -10.14 6.98 -11.49
CA GLY A 170 -10.76 6.06 -12.44
C GLY A 170 -10.11 6.04 -13.83
N THR A 171 -8.96 6.70 -13.99
CA THR A 171 -8.20 6.80 -15.25
C THR A 171 -6.75 6.36 -15.04
N GLN A 172 -6.10 5.93 -16.13
CA GLN A 172 -4.67 5.66 -16.09
C GLN A 172 -3.90 6.97 -15.90
N GLN A 173 -3.04 7.02 -14.89
CA GLN A 173 -2.10 8.11 -14.74
C GLN A 173 -0.80 7.81 -15.52
N PRO A 174 -0.18 8.81 -16.17
CA PRO A 174 1.11 8.62 -16.83
C PRO A 174 2.14 8.05 -15.85
N ASN A 175 2.85 7.00 -16.26
CA ASN A 175 3.86 6.30 -15.46
C ASN A 175 3.35 5.57 -14.20
N GLU A 176 2.05 5.31 -14.09
CA GLU A 176 1.47 4.51 -13.00
C GLU A 176 0.99 3.14 -13.49
N SER A 177 1.94 2.22 -13.66
CA SER A 177 1.61 0.81 -13.84
C SER A 177 1.29 0.15 -12.50
N SER A 178 0.43 -0.85 -12.51
CA SER A 178 0.26 -1.71 -11.35
C SER A 178 1.57 -2.43 -11.05
N LEU A 179 1.90 -2.53 -9.76
CA LEU A 179 3.08 -3.26 -9.28
C LEU A 179 2.89 -4.75 -9.52
N ARG A 180 1.67 -5.24 -9.27
CA ARG A 180 1.23 -6.60 -9.54
C ARG A 180 -0.23 -6.55 -9.97
N TRP A 181 -0.65 -7.51 -10.77
CA TRP A 181 -2.03 -7.63 -11.18
C TRP A 181 -2.40 -9.08 -11.52
N ALA A 182 -3.71 -9.35 -11.55
CA ALA A 182 -4.26 -10.60 -12.03
C ALA A 182 -5.70 -10.40 -12.51
N TYR A 183 -6.15 -11.22 -13.46
CA TYR A 183 -7.55 -11.20 -13.92
C TYR A 183 -8.50 -11.70 -12.84
N ALA A 184 -9.70 -11.11 -12.81
CA ALA A 184 -10.76 -11.33 -11.83
C ALA A 184 -12.12 -11.29 -12.52
N GLY A 185 -12.29 -12.10 -13.56
CA GLY A 185 -13.41 -11.96 -14.49
C GLY A 185 -14.76 -12.46 -14.01
N GLU A 186 -14.75 -13.41 -13.07
CA GLU A 186 -15.94 -14.03 -12.51
C GLU A 186 -16.78 -13.06 -11.65
N ALA A 187 -18.04 -13.39 -11.38
CA ALA A 187 -18.90 -12.58 -10.52
C ALA A 187 -18.43 -12.58 -9.05
N GLN A 188 -17.69 -13.61 -8.64
CA GLN A 188 -17.04 -13.69 -7.34
C GLN A 188 -15.86 -14.66 -7.40
N GLY A 189 -14.87 -14.47 -6.55
CA GLY A 189 -13.72 -15.36 -6.52
C GLY A 189 -12.66 -14.96 -5.50
N THR A 190 -11.58 -15.73 -5.50
CA THR A 190 -10.34 -15.40 -4.81
C THR A 190 -9.19 -15.45 -5.81
N VAL A 191 -8.37 -14.40 -5.83
CA VAL A 191 -7.15 -14.31 -6.63
C VAL A 191 -5.96 -14.33 -5.69
N GLU A 192 -4.94 -15.12 -6.02
CA GLU A 192 -3.64 -15.06 -5.36
C GLU A 192 -2.68 -14.22 -6.21
N ILE A 193 -2.08 -13.20 -5.60
CA ILE A 193 -1.10 -12.33 -6.26
C ILE A 193 0.29 -12.60 -5.64
N PRO A 194 1.26 -13.10 -6.44
CA PRO A 194 2.61 -13.36 -5.95
C PRO A 194 3.30 -12.11 -5.40
N THR A 195 4.00 -12.28 -4.29
CA THR A 195 4.78 -11.25 -3.61
C THR A 195 6.28 -11.46 -3.74
N ASP A 196 6.73 -12.27 -4.71
CA ASP A 196 8.16 -12.38 -5.01
C ASP A 196 8.69 -11.01 -5.46
N GLY A 197 9.84 -10.62 -4.90
CA GLY A 197 10.42 -9.30 -5.12
C GLY A 197 9.55 -8.14 -4.61
N PHE A 198 8.58 -8.40 -3.74
CA PHE A 198 7.64 -7.41 -3.21
C PHE A 198 8.00 -7.08 -1.76
N GLY A 199 8.52 -5.88 -1.53
CA GLY A 199 8.98 -5.45 -0.22
C GLY A 199 7.86 -5.19 0.79
N ASP A 200 8.29 -4.90 2.01
CA ASP A 200 7.36 -4.46 3.04
C ASP A 200 6.91 -3.02 2.78
N GLY A 201 5.67 -2.71 3.16
CA GLY A 201 5.13 -1.37 2.98
C GLY A 201 3.61 -1.30 3.04
N VAL A 202 3.08 -0.14 2.64
CA VAL A 202 1.64 0.11 2.55
C VAL A 202 1.24 0.22 1.09
N TYR A 203 0.25 -0.57 0.72
CA TYR A 203 -0.22 -0.78 -0.64
C TYR A 203 -1.72 -0.54 -0.72
N LYS A 204 -2.21 -0.46 -1.95
CA LYS A 204 -3.61 -0.26 -2.26
C LYS A 204 -4.00 -1.18 -3.41
N ALA A 205 -5.14 -1.87 -3.28
CA ALA A 205 -5.68 -2.73 -4.31
C ALA A 205 -7.00 -2.21 -4.85
N TYR A 206 -7.24 -2.47 -6.14
CA TYR A 206 -8.45 -2.12 -6.85
C TYR A 206 -9.00 -3.34 -7.57
N LEU A 207 -10.33 -3.48 -7.62
CA LEU A 207 -11.02 -4.31 -8.61
C LEU A 207 -11.45 -3.39 -9.75
N LEU A 208 -10.94 -3.62 -10.96
CA LEU A 208 -11.04 -2.70 -12.09
C LEU A 208 -11.76 -3.36 -13.28
N ALA A 209 -12.57 -2.57 -13.99
CA ALA A 209 -13.44 -3.05 -15.05
C ALA A 209 -12.76 -3.13 -16.42
N ASP A 210 -12.99 -4.23 -17.16
CA ASP A 210 -12.78 -4.34 -18.62
C ASP A 210 -11.43 -3.83 -19.17
N ASN A 211 -10.30 -4.24 -18.57
CA ASN A 211 -8.94 -3.71 -18.84
C ASN A 211 -8.79 -2.17 -18.69
N GLY A 212 -9.83 -1.49 -18.22
CA GLY A 212 -9.84 -0.08 -17.88
C GLY A 212 -9.53 0.13 -16.40
N TYR A 213 -9.77 1.37 -15.94
CA TYR A 213 -9.39 1.83 -14.60
C TYR A 213 -10.60 2.26 -13.76
N GLU A 214 -11.82 1.99 -14.24
CA GLU A 214 -13.04 2.17 -13.46
C GLU A 214 -13.07 1.15 -12.31
N SER A 215 -13.23 1.62 -11.07
CA SER A 215 -13.29 0.77 -9.89
C SER A 215 -14.68 0.12 -9.73
N LEU A 216 -14.70 -1.21 -9.65
CA LEU A 216 -15.89 -2.03 -9.37
C LEU A 216 -16.14 -2.25 -7.88
N ALA A 217 -15.19 -1.89 -7.01
CA ALA A 217 -15.30 -1.96 -5.56
C ALA A 217 -14.59 -0.76 -4.94
N SER A 218 -14.94 -0.41 -3.70
CA SER A 218 -14.15 0.56 -2.93
C SER A 218 -12.71 0.03 -2.79
N PRO A 219 -11.67 0.79 -3.18
CA PRO A 219 -10.29 0.31 -3.10
C PRO A 219 -9.89 0.05 -1.64
N GLN A 220 -9.05 -0.95 -1.42
CA GLN A 220 -8.58 -1.30 -0.08
C GLN A 220 -7.10 -0.95 0.08
N ILE A 221 -6.80 -0.15 1.09
CA ILE A 221 -5.43 0.08 1.58
C ILE A 221 -5.07 -1.02 2.59
N PHE A 222 -3.86 -1.57 2.50
CA PHE A 222 -3.37 -2.63 3.37
C PHE A 222 -1.86 -2.54 3.57
N ALA A 223 -1.37 -3.08 4.69
CA ALA A 223 0.06 -3.25 4.94
C ALA A 223 0.51 -4.67 4.55
N GLN A 224 1.67 -4.78 3.92
CA GLN A 224 2.36 -6.04 3.63
C GLN A 224 3.69 -6.07 4.41
N GLY A 225 3.94 -7.19 5.08
CA GLY A 225 5.15 -7.36 5.88
C GLY A 225 5.31 -6.30 6.99
N ASN A 226 6.56 -5.90 7.25
CA ASN A 226 6.89 -4.93 8.30
C ASN A 226 7.16 -3.52 7.74
N ALA A 227 6.13 -2.68 7.70
CA ALA A 227 6.18 -1.33 7.15
C ALA A 227 6.85 -0.30 8.10
N VAL A 228 7.88 -0.70 8.86
CA VAL A 228 8.67 0.19 9.74
C VAL A 228 9.31 1.31 8.93
N PHE A 229 9.81 0.95 7.75
CA PHE A 229 10.32 1.92 6.80
C PHE A 229 9.13 2.53 6.08
N LYS A 230 9.10 3.86 6.08
CA LYS A 230 8.02 4.62 5.46
C LYS A 230 8.16 4.74 3.94
N GLY A 231 8.81 3.75 3.34
CA GLY A 231 9.07 3.58 1.93
C GLY A 231 9.01 2.09 1.60
N ALA A 232 8.86 1.78 0.32
CA ALA A 232 8.72 0.42 -0.17
C ALA A 232 9.53 0.22 -1.44
N LEU A 233 9.96 -1.01 -1.69
CA LEU A 233 10.73 -1.41 -2.86
C LEU A 233 10.10 -2.66 -3.47
N VAL A 234 9.90 -2.66 -4.79
CA VAL A 234 9.35 -3.80 -5.54
C VAL A 234 10.18 -3.98 -6.81
N VAL A 235 10.52 -5.22 -7.18
CA VAL A 235 11.23 -5.51 -8.43
C VAL A 235 10.33 -6.22 -9.45
N ASP A 236 10.50 -5.86 -10.71
CA ASP A 236 10.07 -6.63 -11.87
C ASP A 236 11.29 -7.23 -12.56
N TYR A 237 11.21 -8.51 -12.85
CA TYR A 237 12.29 -9.26 -13.51
C TYR A 237 12.23 -9.07 -15.02
N ALA A 238 13.36 -8.71 -15.61
CA ALA A 238 13.64 -8.83 -17.04
C ALA A 238 14.96 -9.59 -17.23
N ALA A 239 15.14 -10.24 -18.39
CA ALA A 239 16.28 -11.15 -18.63
C ALA A 239 17.65 -10.55 -18.28
N ASP A 240 17.86 -9.27 -18.63
CA ASP A 240 19.16 -8.59 -18.47
C ASP A 240 19.12 -7.41 -17.50
N ALA A 241 18.00 -7.19 -16.80
CA ALA A 241 17.85 -6.04 -15.92
C ALA A 241 16.78 -6.25 -14.84
N PHE A 242 16.97 -5.55 -13.73
CA PHE A 242 15.96 -5.42 -12.70
C PHE A 242 15.29 -4.06 -12.82
N THR A 243 13.96 -4.04 -12.90
CA THR A 243 13.18 -2.80 -12.85
C THR A 243 12.62 -2.64 -11.45
N PHE A 244 13.15 -1.71 -10.68
CA PHE A 244 12.69 -1.42 -9.33
C PHE A 244 11.68 -0.27 -9.33
N HIS A 245 10.55 -0.51 -8.71
CA HIS A 245 9.59 0.52 -8.30
C HIS A 245 9.82 0.83 -6.83
N TYR A 246 9.84 2.11 -6.47
CA TYR A 246 10.14 2.51 -5.10
C TYR A 246 9.31 3.70 -4.64
N THR A 247 9.19 3.83 -3.31
CA THR A 247 8.68 5.00 -2.62
C THR A 247 9.56 5.33 -1.41
N THR A 248 9.68 6.60 -1.08
CA THR A 248 10.34 7.11 0.14
C THR A 248 9.80 8.47 0.52
N GLN A 249 9.91 8.80 1.81
CA GLN A 249 9.58 10.13 2.34
C GLN A 249 10.79 11.03 2.47
N ARG A 250 11.97 10.50 2.14
CA ARG A 250 13.26 11.18 2.27
C ARG A 250 13.91 11.28 0.90
N ALA A 251 13.20 11.85 -0.06
CA ALA A 251 13.73 12.12 -1.39
C ALA A 251 15.03 12.94 -1.28
N ALA A 252 16.06 12.52 -2.00
CA ALA A 252 17.36 13.18 -2.05
C ALA A 252 18.09 12.73 -3.31
N ALA A 253 18.78 13.67 -3.98
CA ALA A 253 19.42 13.45 -5.28
C ALA A 253 20.37 12.23 -5.31
N ASN A 254 20.93 11.87 -4.16
CA ASN A 254 21.90 10.81 -3.99
C ASN A 254 21.36 9.58 -3.23
N ASN A 255 20.03 9.43 -3.14
CA ASN A 255 19.45 8.14 -2.80
C ASN A 255 19.70 7.16 -3.95
N TRP A 256 19.88 5.89 -3.63
CA TRP A 256 20.32 4.90 -4.62
C TRP A 256 19.80 3.50 -4.30
N ILE A 257 19.65 2.69 -5.34
CA ILE A 257 19.31 1.27 -5.22
C ILE A 257 20.57 0.48 -5.55
N GLY A 258 20.99 -0.40 -4.66
CA GLY A 258 22.17 -1.25 -4.84
C GLY A 258 21.83 -2.73 -4.71
N ILE A 259 22.62 -3.56 -5.41
CA ILE A 259 22.47 -5.02 -5.45
C ILE A 259 23.74 -5.70 -4.91
N TRP A 260 23.56 -6.66 -4.01
CA TRP A 260 24.63 -7.50 -3.44
C TRP A 260 24.27 -8.98 -3.54
N PRO A 261 25.27 -9.89 -3.47
CA PRO A 261 24.99 -11.29 -3.18
C PRO A 261 24.16 -11.42 -1.89
N ALA A 262 23.28 -12.42 -1.83
CA ALA A 262 22.50 -12.67 -0.63
C ALA A 262 23.39 -12.87 0.61
N GLY A 263 23.12 -12.13 1.68
CA GLY A 263 23.86 -12.13 2.95
C GLY A 263 25.11 -11.25 2.98
N HIS A 264 25.40 -10.51 1.90
CA HIS A 264 26.60 -9.67 1.78
C HIS A 264 26.28 -8.18 1.57
N GLY A 265 25.02 -7.80 1.73
CA GLY A 265 24.57 -6.42 1.61
C GLY A 265 24.72 -5.64 2.92
N PRO A 266 24.28 -4.38 2.95
CA PRO A 266 24.25 -3.55 4.16
C PRO A 266 23.14 -4.00 5.12
N ASP A 267 23.14 -5.27 5.53
CA ASP A 267 22.12 -5.88 6.39
C ASP A 267 22.04 -5.21 7.77
N SER A 268 23.15 -4.60 8.21
CA SER A 268 23.26 -3.84 9.48
C SER A 268 23.15 -2.32 9.30
N GLN A 269 22.75 -1.83 8.11
CA GLN A 269 22.72 -0.41 7.75
C GLN A 269 24.07 0.33 7.88
N THR A 270 25.17 -0.41 7.82
CA THR A 270 26.54 0.09 7.89
C THR A 270 27.27 -0.11 6.57
N GLY A 271 28.44 0.53 6.42
CA GLY A 271 29.28 0.36 5.24
C GLY A 271 29.65 -1.09 4.99
N VAL A 272 29.44 -1.55 3.76
CA VAL A 272 29.85 -2.87 3.25
C VAL A 272 30.64 -2.68 1.95
N GLY A 273 31.18 -3.78 1.41
CA GLY A 273 31.87 -3.77 0.12
C GLY A 273 31.01 -3.23 -1.03
N ALA A 274 31.63 -2.94 -2.17
CA ALA A 274 30.94 -2.37 -3.32
C ALA A 274 29.74 -3.22 -3.77
N SER A 275 28.65 -2.55 -4.16
CA SER A 275 27.51 -3.18 -4.83
C SER A 275 27.92 -3.77 -6.18
N LEU A 276 27.33 -4.88 -6.58
CA LEU A 276 27.57 -5.50 -7.89
C LEU A 276 26.95 -4.71 -9.04
N ALA A 277 25.81 -4.07 -8.78
CA ALA A 277 25.11 -3.17 -9.68
C ALA A 277 24.30 -2.16 -8.86
N TRP A 278 24.08 -0.97 -9.41
CA TRP A 278 23.37 0.10 -8.71
C TRP A 278 22.82 1.13 -9.70
N GLU A 279 21.89 1.96 -9.22
CA GLU A 279 21.36 3.14 -9.93
C GLU A 279 20.86 4.20 -8.93
N TYR A 280 20.94 5.49 -9.27
CA TYR A 280 20.38 6.55 -8.44
C TYR A 280 18.84 6.60 -8.51
N ALA A 281 18.21 6.81 -7.35
CA ALA A 281 16.77 6.79 -7.13
C ALA A 281 16.34 8.00 -6.27
N ALA A 282 16.41 9.19 -6.88
CA ALA A 282 16.33 10.46 -6.17
C ALA A 282 14.93 10.83 -5.65
N GLU A 283 13.90 10.40 -6.36
CA GLU A 283 12.53 10.89 -6.20
C GLU A 283 11.84 10.32 -4.94
N GLY A 284 10.75 10.95 -4.51
CA GLY A 284 9.90 10.36 -3.47
C GLY A 284 9.18 9.08 -3.93
N ARG A 285 9.05 8.90 -5.24
CA ARG A 285 8.51 7.71 -5.88
C ARG A 285 9.04 7.64 -7.31
N GLY A 286 9.40 6.44 -7.76
CA GLY A 286 9.83 6.29 -9.15
C GLY A 286 10.07 4.86 -9.57
N VAL A 287 10.57 4.74 -10.80
CA VAL A 287 10.97 3.48 -11.42
C VAL A 287 12.42 3.61 -11.88
N LYS A 288 13.25 2.61 -11.57
CA LYS A 288 14.65 2.55 -11.97
C LYS A 288 15.03 1.20 -12.52
N LYS A 289 15.71 1.21 -13.65
CA LYS A 289 16.27 0.01 -14.27
C LYS A 289 17.73 -0.09 -13.84
N VAL A 290 18.10 -1.20 -13.20
CA VAL A 290 19.48 -1.53 -12.86
C VAL A 290 19.96 -2.60 -13.84
N ASP A 291 21.07 -2.35 -14.52
CA ASP A 291 21.71 -3.32 -15.42
C ASP A 291 22.19 -4.53 -14.61
N ALA A 292 21.63 -5.69 -14.93
CA ALA A 292 21.96 -6.95 -14.29
C ALA A 292 22.70 -7.90 -15.24
N SER A 293 23.00 -7.49 -16.48
CA SER A 293 23.55 -8.35 -17.55
C SER A 293 24.81 -9.10 -17.13
N LYS A 294 25.66 -8.48 -16.30
CA LYS A 294 26.93 -9.04 -15.82
C LYS A 294 26.82 -9.93 -14.58
N LEU A 295 25.63 -10.01 -13.96
CA LEU A 295 25.40 -10.90 -12.82
C LEU A 295 25.25 -12.35 -13.30
N ALA A 296 25.82 -13.30 -12.57
CA ALA A 296 25.56 -14.72 -12.79
C ALA A 296 24.12 -15.07 -12.37
N SER A 297 23.63 -16.25 -12.74
CA SER A 297 22.40 -16.74 -12.14
C SER A 297 22.64 -17.04 -10.66
N GLY A 298 21.69 -16.67 -9.80
CA GLY A 298 21.86 -16.79 -8.36
C GLY A 298 20.90 -15.94 -7.55
N GLN A 299 21.11 -15.97 -6.23
CA GLN A 299 20.33 -15.23 -5.24
C GLN A 299 21.05 -13.95 -4.82
N TYR A 300 20.30 -12.86 -4.78
CA TYR A 300 20.79 -11.52 -4.51
C TYR A 300 19.83 -10.81 -3.54
N GLN A 301 20.28 -9.67 -3.02
CA GLN A 301 19.45 -8.73 -2.29
C GLN A 301 19.57 -7.34 -2.89
N ALA A 302 18.44 -6.63 -2.95
CA ALA A 302 18.40 -5.22 -3.32
C ALA A 302 18.03 -4.36 -2.12
N PHE A 303 18.68 -3.20 -2.03
CA PHE A 303 18.52 -2.24 -0.96
C PHE A 303 18.23 -0.87 -1.57
N PHE A 304 17.22 -0.17 -1.03
CA PHE A 304 17.00 1.24 -1.32
C PHE A 304 17.59 2.08 -0.19
N LEU A 305 18.60 2.88 -0.51
CA LEU A 305 19.54 3.44 0.45
C LEU A 305 19.60 4.97 0.39
N ALA A 306 19.83 5.57 1.56
CA ALA A 306 19.81 7.01 1.74
C ALA A 306 21.17 7.67 1.44
N SER A 307 21.16 8.66 0.56
CA SER A 307 22.19 9.69 0.41
C SER A 307 23.65 9.21 0.36
N ASP A 308 24.01 8.32 -0.57
CA ASP A 308 25.33 7.67 -0.69
C ASP A 308 25.80 6.94 0.58
N LYS A 309 24.89 6.68 1.51
CA LYS A 309 25.11 5.88 2.72
C LYS A 309 24.32 4.59 2.64
N TYR A 310 24.38 3.82 3.73
CA TYR A 310 23.85 2.46 3.82
C TYR A 310 22.61 2.35 4.72
N ASN A 311 22.03 3.49 5.13
CA ASN A 311 20.76 3.50 5.86
C ASN A 311 19.62 3.17 4.91
N TRP A 312 18.70 2.32 5.33
CA TRP A 312 17.59 1.87 4.50
C TRP A 312 16.49 2.93 4.41
N LEU A 313 15.90 3.04 3.23
CA LEU A 313 14.69 3.82 2.96
C LEU A 313 13.44 2.93 2.83
N ALA A 314 13.63 1.63 2.62
CA ALA A 314 12.63 0.58 2.54
C ALA A 314 13.23 -0.73 3.06
N SER A 315 12.40 -1.69 3.48
CA SER A 315 12.88 -3.05 3.76
C SER A 315 13.60 -3.61 2.52
N PRO A 316 14.78 -4.25 2.68
CA PRO A 316 15.47 -4.89 1.57
C PRO A 316 14.66 -6.06 1.04
N ILE A 317 14.83 -6.36 -0.24
CA ILE A 317 14.14 -7.45 -0.91
C ILE A 317 15.13 -8.49 -1.41
N ALA A 318 14.79 -9.76 -1.23
CA ALA A 318 15.45 -10.85 -1.93
C ALA A 318 15.03 -10.81 -3.41
N ILE A 319 16.00 -11.01 -4.30
CA ILE A 319 15.79 -11.07 -5.75
C ILE A 319 16.63 -12.21 -6.33
N HIS A 320 16.25 -12.70 -7.51
CA HIS A 320 16.99 -13.74 -8.21
C HIS A 320 17.29 -13.35 -9.67
N LYS A 321 18.35 -13.94 -10.24
CA LYS A 321 18.64 -13.88 -11.67
C LYS A 321 18.67 -15.27 -12.30
#